data_AF-A0A9D2AIA6-F1
#
_entry.id   AF-A0A9D2AIA6-F1
#
_cell.length_a   1.000
_cell.length_b   1.000
_cell.length_c   1.000
_cell.angle_alpha   90.00
_cell.angle_beta   90.00
_cell.angle_gamma   90.00
#
_symmetry.space_group_name_H-M   'P 1'
#
loop_
_entity.id
_entity.type
_entity.pdbx_description
1 polymer ?
#
loop_
_entity_poly.entity_id
_entity_poly.type
_entity_poly.pdbx_seq_one_letter_code
_entity_poly.pdbx_strand_id
1 'polypeptide(L)'
;MMWLSRRLRESAAGEETAADLGVTTIGGERAGVYTRGEVRDLALCTPGGLLWRPKSGDRVVVLKGGPGGEEAFVLGTEDETAADLADGELRLYADGASVTLRNDGTVSISGSLIINGEAYKPCTCDTAVGAETGGV
;
A
#
# COMPACT_ATOMS: atom_id res chain seq x y z
N MET A 1 29.07 -22.15 34.41
CA MET A 1 28.58 -22.50 33.05
C MET A 1 27.46 -21.55 32.57
N MET A 2 27.54 -20.24 32.85
CA MET A 2 26.44 -19.28 32.59
C MET A 2 26.89 -18.02 31.84
N TRP A 3 28.16 -17.98 31.41
CA TRP A 3 28.78 -16.83 30.73
C TRP A 3 28.72 -16.98 29.20
N LEU A 4 28.87 -18.21 28.70
CA LEU A 4 28.78 -18.50 27.27
C LEU A 4 27.35 -18.35 26.72
N SER A 5 26.35 -18.78 27.49
CA SER A 5 24.93 -18.68 27.12
C SER A 5 24.42 -17.24 27.13
N ARG A 6 24.94 -16.40 28.05
CA ARG A 6 24.64 -14.96 28.07
C ARG A 6 25.24 -14.25 26.87
N ARG A 7 26.51 -14.54 26.54
CA ARG A 7 27.19 -13.94 25.39
C ARG A 7 26.53 -14.33 24.07
N LEU A 8 26.06 -15.57 23.91
CA LEU A 8 25.31 -15.98 22.71
C LEU A 8 23.97 -15.24 22.56
N ARG A 9 23.25 -15.00 23.67
CA ARG A 9 22.03 -14.17 23.67
C ARG A 9 22.31 -12.70 23.37
N GLU A 10 23.37 -12.14 23.94
CA GLU A 10 23.83 -10.76 23.66
C GLU A 10 24.32 -10.60 22.22
N SER A 11 24.91 -11.65 21.63
CA SER A 11 25.36 -11.65 20.23
C SER A 11 24.20 -11.77 19.25
N ALA A 12 23.20 -12.61 19.57
CA ALA A 12 21.99 -12.74 18.75
C ALA A 12 21.12 -11.48 18.79
N ALA A 13 21.03 -10.82 19.95
CA ALA A 13 20.29 -9.57 20.12
C ALA A 13 20.99 -8.34 19.48
N GLY A 14 22.26 -8.47 19.07
CA GLY A 14 23.06 -7.36 18.55
C GLY A 14 22.86 -7.05 17.06
N GLU A 15 22.18 -7.92 16.29
CA GLU A 15 22.20 -7.88 14.83
C GLU A 15 20.82 -7.99 14.16
N GLU A 16 19.75 -7.86 14.95
CA GLU A 16 18.37 -7.85 14.46
C GLU A 16 17.88 -6.41 14.29
N THR A 17 17.65 -6.05 13.03
CA THR A 17 16.98 -4.81 12.65
C THR A 17 15.51 -4.90 13.05
N ALA A 18 14.98 -3.81 13.61
CA ALA A 18 13.57 -3.70 13.98
C ALA A 18 12.62 -3.80 12.76
N ALA A 19 13.13 -3.54 11.56
CA ALA A 19 12.40 -3.75 10.31
C ALA A 19 13.33 -4.32 9.23
N ASP A 20 12.76 -5.13 8.35
CA ASP A 20 13.41 -5.64 7.15
C ASP A 20 12.58 -5.30 5.90
N LEU A 21 13.24 -5.16 4.76
CA LEU A 21 12.59 -5.26 3.46
C LEU A 21 12.57 -6.72 3.01
N GLY A 22 11.46 -7.13 2.42
CA GLY A 22 11.31 -8.47 1.89
C GLY A 22 10.41 -8.52 0.66
N VAL A 23 10.39 -9.67 0.01
CA VAL A 23 9.51 -9.93 -1.13
C VAL A 23 8.41 -10.86 -0.67
N THR A 24 7.16 -10.47 -0.93
CA THR A 24 6.00 -11.29 -0.65
C THR A 24 6.05 -12.56 -1.49
N THR A 25 6.10 -13.73 -0.85
CA THR A 25 6.03 -15.04 -1.51
C THR A 25 4.58 -15.51 -1.62
N ILE A 26 3.76 -15.19 -0.60
CA ILE A 26 2.34 -15.57 -0.51
C ILE A 26 1.54 -14.31 -0.19
N GLY A 27 0.69 -13.90 -1.14
CA GLY A 27 -0.20 -12.75 -0.95
C GLY A 27 -1.46 -13.08 -0.16
N GLY A 28 -2.25 -12.06 0.15
CA GLY A 28 -3.56 -12.21 0.80
C GLY A 28 -3.64 -11.53 2.17
N GLU A 29 -4.51 -12.05 3.05
CA GLU A 29 -4.77 -11.51 4.40
C GLU A 29 -3.77 -11.97 5.46
N ARG A 30 -3.10 -13.09 5.20
CA ARG A 30 -1.94 -13.56 5.97
C ARG A 30 -0.80 -13.70 4.96
N ALA A 31 0.21 -12.85 5.05
CA ALA A 31 1.28 -12.81 4.07
C ALA A 31 2.40 -13.80 4.42
N GLY A 32 3.02 -14.35 3.37
CA GLY A 32 4.34 -14.95 3.44
C GLY A 32 5.35 -13.99 2.83
N VAL A 33 6.44 -13.71 3.52
CA VAL A 33 7.48 -12.77 3.08
C VAL A 33 8.84 -13.40 3.25
N TYR A 34 9.66 -13.32 2.21
CA TYR A 34 11.06 -13.70 2.25
C TYR A 34 11.92 -12.46 2.53
N THR A 35 12.57 -12.44 3.69
CA THR A 35 13.56 -11.41 4.08
C THR A 35 14.96 -12.05 4.08
N ARG A 36 15.55 -12.29 5.26
CA ARG A 36 16.75 -13.14 5.45
C ARG A 36 16.39 -14.64 5.49
N GLY A 37 15.11 -14.94 5.68
CA GLY A 37 14.48 -16.25 5.58
C GLY A 37 12.99 -16.06 5.29
N GLU A 38 12.29 -17.14 4.96
CA GLU A 38 10.84 -17.10 4.77
C GLU A 38 10.13 -17.05 6.12
N VAL A 39 9.29 -16.04 6.31
CA VAL A 39 8.35 -15.95 7.43
C VAL A 39 6.94 -15.99 6.86
N ARG A 40 6.07 -16.80 7.45
CA ARG A 40 4.70 -17.04 6.96
C ARG A 40 3.69 -16.66 8.03
N ASP A 41 2.44 -16.54 7.59
CA ASP A 41 1.31 -16.22 8.46
C ASP A 41 1.41 -14.83 9.13
N LEU A 42 2.05 -13.89 8.44
CA LEU A 42 2.22 -12.53 8.91
C LEU A 42 0.91 -11.74 8.78
N ALA A 43 0.51 -11.09 9.86
CA ALA A 43 -0.59 -10.14 9.84
C ALA A 43 -0.17 -8.86 9.10
N LEU A 44 -1.16 -8.20 8.48
CA LEU A 44 -0.97 -6.92 7.81
C LEU A 44 -1.41 -5.80 8.74
N CYS A 45 -0.60 -4.76 8.80
CA CYS A 45 -0.90 -3.54 9.52
C CYS A 45 -1.13 -2.40 8.51
N THR A 46 -2.40 -2.06 8.30
CA THR A 46 -2.83 -0.96 7.44
C THR A 46 -3.46 0.16 8.26
N PRO A 47 -3.42 1.43 7.80
CA PRO A 47 -4.15 2.51 8.44
C PRO A 47 -5.64 2.16 8.63
N GLY A 48 -6.23 2.62 9.74
CA GLY A 48 -7.66 2.40 10.02
C GLY A 48 -8.55 2.91 8.88
N GLY A 49 -9.44 2.05 8.39
CA GLY A 49 -10.31 2.34 7.23
C GLY A 49 -9.70 2.00 5.87
N LEU A 50 -8.41 1.61 5.81
CA LEU A 50 -7.77 1.08 4.60
C LEU A 50 -7.55 -0.42 4.75
N LEU A 51 -8.00 -1.19 3.76
CA LEU A 51 -7.67 -2.61 3.63
C LEU A 51 -6.85 -2.80 2.36
N TRP A 52 -5.72 -3.46 2.50
CA TRP A 52 -4.80 -3.76 1.40
C TRP A 52 -4.26 -5.18 1.60
N ARG A 53 -3.91 -5.85 0.49
CA ARG A 53 -3.33 -7.20 0.47
C ARG A 53 -2.16 -7.21 -0.51
N PRO A 54 -0.94 -7.59 -0.10
CA PRO A 54 0.19 -7.69 -1.00
C PRO A 54 -0.03 -8.83 -1.98
N LYS A 55 0.52 -8.68 -3.18
CA LYS A 55 0.63 -9.72 -4.19
C LYS A 55 1.96 -10.44 -4.05
N SER A 56 2.02 -11.65 -4.57
CA SER A 56 3.30 -12.34 -4.72
C SER A 56 4.21 -11.50 -5.62
N GLY A 57 5.44 -11.25 -5.18
CA GLY A 57 6.39 -10.36 -5.83
C GLY A 57 6.45 -8.94 -5.27
N ASP A 58 5.46 -8.49 -4.50
CA ASP A 58 5.48 -7.14 -3.91
C ASP A 58 6.63 -7.01 -2.90
N ARG A 59 7.39 -5.93 -3.00
CA ARG A 59 8.40 -5.54 -2.01
C ARG A 59 7.69 -4.87 -0.84
N VAL A 60 7.85 -5.42 0.36
CA VAL A 60 7.14 -4.99 1.56
C VAL A 60 8.09 -4.75 2.73
N VAL A 61 7.70 -3.88 3.64
CA VAL A 61 8.40 -3.72 4.92
C VAL A 61 7.82 -4.71 5.91
N VAL A 62 8.67 -5.45 6.60
CA VAL A 62 8.31 -6.33 7.72
C VAL A 62 8.83 -5.68 8.99
N LEU A 63 7.91 -5.23 9.85
CA LEU A 63 8.23 -4.74 11.19
C LEU A 63 8.29 -5.92 12.15
N LYS A 64 9.39 -6.05 12.89
CA LYS A 64 9.54 -7.00 13.98
C LYS A 64 9.25 -6.31 15.30
N GLY A 65 8.44 -6.95 16.11
CA GLY A 65 8.02 -6.51 17.44
C GLY A 65 8.13 -7.64 18.45
N GLY A 66 7.65 -7.37 19.66
CA GLY A 66 7.72 -8.31 20.78
C GLY A 66 9.13 -8.48 21.35
N PRO A 67 9.27 -9.02 22.57
CA PRO A 67 10.57 -9.32 23.16
C PRO A 67 11.32 -10.34 22.29
N GLY A 68 12.43 -9.92 21.68
CA GLY A 68 13.25 -10.79 20.83
C GLY A 68 12.73 -10.99 19.40
N GLY A 69 11.85 -10.12 18.89
CA GLY A 69 11.42 -10.17 17.48
C GLY A 69 10.41 -11.28 17.15
N GLU A 70 9.78 -11.85 18.17
CA GLU A 70 8.82 -12.96 18.05
C GLU A 70 7.50 -12.56 17.35
N GLU A 71 7.20 -11.26 17.26
CA GLU A 71 6.06 -10.74 16.51
C GLU A 71 6.55 -10.10 15.22
N ALA A 72 5.83 -10.31 14.11
CA ALA A 72 6.16 -9.68 12.85
C ALA A 72 4.90 -9.29 12.08
N PHE A 73 4.96 -8.14 11.41
CA PHE A 73 3.84 -7.53 10.70
C PHE A 73 4.30 -6.99 9.36
N VAL A 74 3.47 -7.15 8.33
CA VAL A 74 3.69 -6.49 7.04
C VAL A 74 3.15 -5.07 7.08
N LEU A 75 3.99 -4.10 6.71
CA LEU A 75 3.70 -2.68 6.62
C LEU A 75 3.87 -2.19 5.18
N GLY A 76 2.76 -2.08 4.47
CA GLY A 76 2.73 -1.48 3.12
C GLY A 76 3.73 -2.09 2.13
N THR A 77 3.91 -1.38 1.01
CA THR A 77 4.87 -1.72 -0.03
C THR A 77 5.94 -0.64 -0.14
N GLU A 78 7.16 -1.07 -0.50
CA GLU A 78 8.11 -0.18 -1.13
C GLU A 78 7.68 0.00 -2.60
N ASP A 79 7.25 1.20 -2.95
CA ASP A 79 6.73 1.51 -4.28
C ASP A 79 7.70 2.42 -5.05
N GLU A 80 8.31 1.87 -6.10
CA GLU A 80 9.17 2.63 -7.01
C GLU A 80 8.36 3.36 -8.11
N THR A 81 7.04 3.17 -8.18
CA THR A 81 6.18 3.70 -9.25
C THR A 81 5.59 5.09 -8.95
N ALA A 82 5.90 5.67 -7.79
CA ALA A 82 5.43 7.00 -7.38
C ALA A 82 6.16 8.19 -8.05
N ALA A 83 6.99 7.94 -9.07
CA ALA A 83 7.87 8.94 -9.68
C ALA A 83 7.12 10.15 -10.31
N ASP A 84 5.83 10.03 -10.61
CA ASP A 84 5.02 11.09 -11.20
C ASP A 84 4.18 11.89 -10.18
N LEU A 85 4.27 11.57 -8.89
CA LEU A 85 3.60 12.32 -7.83
C LEU A 85 4.51 13.42 -7.28
N ALA A 86 3.97 14.62 -7.12
CA ALA A 86 4.64 15.68 -6.37
C ALA A 86 4.45 15.50 -4.85
N ASP A 87 5.27 16.17 -4.04
CA ASP A 87 5.13 16.18 -2.59
C ASP A 87 3.71 16.63 -2.18
N GLY A 88 3.06 15.83 -1.34
CA GLY A 88 1.68 16.08 -0.88
C GLY A 88 0.58 15.49 -1.76
N GLU A 89 0.91 14.97 -2.94
CA GLU A 89 -0.04 14.25 -3.78
C GLU A 89 -0.27 12.81 -3.30
N LEU A 90 -1.44 12.27 -3.59
CA LEU A 90 -1.83 10.93 -3.15
C LEU A 90 -2.36 10.11 -4.31
N ARG A 91 -1.96 8.85 -4.39
CA ARG A 91 -2.57 7.86 -5.29
C ARG A 91 -2.98 6.61 -4.52
N LEU A 92 -4.25 6.23 -4.68
CA LEU A 92 -4.76 4.90 -4.35
C LEU A 92 -4.84 4.11 -5.66
N TYR A 93 -4.23 2.93 -5.74
CA TYR A 93 -4.21 2.18 -6.98
C TYR A 93 -4.25 0.66 -6.78
N ALA A 94 -4.65 -0.01 -7.86
CA ALA A 94 -4.49 -1.42 -8.13
C ALA A 94 -4.15 -1.56 -9.63
N ASP A 95 -3.79 -2.75 -10.11
CA ASP A 95 -3.34 -2.95 -11.51
C ASP A 95 -4.28 -2.42 -12.59
N GLY A 96 -5.59 -2.31 -12.30
CA GLY A 96 -6.60 -1.89 -13.28
C GLY A 96 -7.30 -0.57 -12.99
N ALA A 97 -7.04 0.08 -11.85
CA ALA A 97 -7.76 1.29 -11.46
C ALA A 97 -6.95 2.15 -10.49
N SER A 98 -7.18 3.46 -10.53
CA SER A 98 -6.54 4.39 -9.60
C SER A 98 -7.39 5.61 -9.31
N VAL A 99 -7.23 6.17 -8.12
CA VAL A 99 -7.69 7.50 -7.74
C VAL A 99 -6.47 8.32 -7.36
N THR A 100 -6.24 9.45 -8.04
CA THR A 100 -5.10 10.34 -7.79
C THR A 100 -5.59 11.73 -7.40
N LEU A 101 -5.11 12.26 -6.29
CA LEU A 101 -5.35 13.62 -5.81
C LEU A 101 -4.09 14.44 -6.06
N ARG A 102 -4.25 15.51 -6.84
CA ARG A 102 -3.16 16.42 -7.24
C ARG A 102 -3.23 17.73 -6.45
N ASN A 103 -2.08 18.39 -6.32
CA ASN A 103 -1.98 19.66 -5.59
C ASN A 103 -2.72 20.82 -6.26
N ASP A 104 -2.97 20.73 -7.57
CA ASP A 104 -3.75 21.72 -8.32
C ASP A 104 -5.28 21.61 -8.10
N GLY A 105 -5.70 20.68 -7.24
CA GLY A 105 -7.11 20.39 -6.95
C GLY A 105 -7.74 19.35 -7.88
N THR A 106 -6.99 18.83 -8.86
CA THR A 106 -7.47 17.77 -9.75
C THR A 106 -7.61 16.45 -9.01
N VAL A 107 -8.77 15.82 -9.15
CA VAL A 107 -8.99 14.42 -8.75
C VAL A 107 -9.20 13.58 -10.01
N SER A 108 -8.24 12.71 -10.30
CA SER A 108 -8.28 11.84 -11.47
C SER A 108 -8.66 10.42 -11.05
N ILE A 109 -9.74 9.90 -11.64
CA ILE A 109 -10.17 8.51 -11.48
C ILE A 109 -9.96 7.80 -12.81
N SER A 110 -9.23 6.68 -12.77
CA SER A 110 -8.97 5.84 -13.94
C SER A 110 -9.47 4.42 -13.69
N GLY A 111 -10.01 3.78 -14.73
CA GLY A 111 -10.66 2.48 -14.66
C GLY A 111 -12.19 2.57 -14.69
N SER A 112 -12.86 1.47 -14.30
CA SER A 112 -14.32 1.43 -14.20
C SER A 112 -14.78 1.98 -12.85
N LEU A 113 -15.65 3.00 -12.87
CA LEU A 113 -16.23 3.59 -11.66
C LEU A 113 -17.67 3.08 -11.48
N ILE A 114 -17.95 2.48 -10.32
CA ILE A 114 -19.28 2.01 -9.92
C ILE A 114 -19.70 2.78 -8.67
N ILE A 115 -20.88 3.39 -8.69
CA ILE A 115 -21.44 4.14 -7.56
C ILE A 115 -22.73 3.43 -7.13
N ASN A 116 -22.78 2.98 -5.89
CA ASN A 116 -23.94 2.25 -5.33
C ASN A 116 -24.41 1.05 -6.17
N GLY A 117 -23.48 0.38 -6.85
CA GLY A 117 -23.76 -0.78 -7.72
C GLY A 117 -24.04 -0.43 -9.19
N GLU A 118 -24.14 0.84 -9.55
CA GLU A 118 -24.38 1.28 -10.93
C GLU A 118 -23.11 1.83 -11.58
N ALA A 119 -22.89 1.46 -12.85
CA ALA A 119 -21.77 1.98 -13.62
C ALA A 119 -21.94 3.49 -13.84
N TYR A 120 -20.98 4.27 -13.36
CA TYR A 120 -20.99 5.71 -13.57
C TYR A 120 -20.69 6.04 -15.03
N LYS A 121 -21.58 6.83 -15.63
CA LYS A 121 -21.35 7.46 -16.94
C LYS A 121 -21.34 8.96 -16.72
N PRO A 122 -20.23 9.66 -17.01
CA PRO A 122 -20.21 11.11 -16.94
C PRO A 122 -21.33 11.67 -17.80
N CYS A 123 -22.11 12.61 -17.25
CA CYS A 123 -22.98 13.41 -18.09
C CYS A 123 -22.09 14.31 -18.95
N THR A 124 -22.18 14.17 -20.26
CA THR A 124 -21.72 15.22 -21.18
C THR A 124 -22.81 16.28 -21.17
N CYS A 125 -22.83 17.13 -20.15
CA CYS A 125 -23.64 18.33 -20.20
C CYS A 125 -23.00 19.24 -21.24
N ASP A 126 -23.49 19.17 -22.48
CA ASP A 126 -23.16 20.17 -23.47
C ASP A 126 -23.56 21.52 -22.90
N THR A 127 -22.58 22.41 -22.74
CA THR A 127 -22.79 23.82 -22.47
C THR A 127 -23.48 24.42 -23.69
N ALA A 128 -24.78 24.17 -23.84
CA ALA A 128 -25.62 24.86 -24.79
C ALA A 128 -25.74 26.31 -24.30
N VAL A 129 -24.75 27.12 -24.69
CA VAL A 129 -24.88 28.57 -24.72
C VAL A 129 -26.09 28.85 -25.60
N GLY A 130 -27.18 29.31 -24.97
CA GLY A 130 -28.35 29.79 -25.68
C GLY A 130 -27.95 30.91 -26.63
N ALA A 131 -27.82 30.58 -27.91
CA ALA A 131 -27.96 31.55 -28.97
C ALA A 131 -29.45 31.93 -29.01
N GLU A 132 -29.84 32.93 -28.22
CA GLU A 132 -31.06 33.68 -28.48
C GLU A 132 -30.84 34.46 -29.78
N THR A 133 -31.13 33.80 -30.90
CA THR A 133 -31.27 34.46 -32.20
C THR A 133 -32.54 35.32 -32.14
N GLY A 134 -32.37 36.63 -32.30
CA GLY A 134 -33.46 37.59 -32.32
C GLY A 134 -34.56 37.25 -33.32
N GLY A 135 -35.79 37.65 -32.98
CA GLY A 135 -36.96 37.49 -33.83
C GLY A 135 -38.00 38.56 -33.56
N VAL A 136 -37.94 39.60 -34.42
CA VAL A 136 -38.92 40.63 -34.82
C VAL A 136 -39.37 41.65 -33.78
#